data_AF-A0AAW0Y1X8-F1
#
_entry.id   AF-A0AAW0Y1X8-F1
#
_cell.length_a   1.000
_cell.length_b   1.000
_cell.length_c   1.000
_cell.angle_alpha   90.00
_cell.angle_beta   90.00
_cell.angle_gamma   90.00
#
_symmetry.space_group_name_H-M   'P 1'
#
loop_
_entity.id
_entity.type
_entity.pdbx_description
1 polymer ?
#
loop_
_entity_poly.entity_id
_entity_poly.type
_entity_poly.pdbx_seq_one_letter_code
_entity_poly.pdbx_strand_id
1 'polypeptide(L)'
;MVYPTPPYEVGGNITCVSDPALLDIEGVVVALTATDTLFHLGKEEISFPPQGPDRLGRLTRHLLKQQNLYPLYPGPEGICIDQEQAEIYARLPYNPHLLILPSDLRYFIRDLENCVVLNPERLAKG
;
A
#
# COMPACT_ATOMS: atom_id res chain seq x y z
N MET A 1 -12.27 10.50 -7.42
CA MET A 1 -10.83 10.36 -7.72
C MET A 1 -10.63 8.94 -8.26
N VAL A 2 -9.83 8.76 -9.31
CA VAL A 2 -9.58 7.45 -9.92
C VAL A 2 -8.16 7.03 -9.54
N TYR A 3 -7.98 5.82 -9.03
CA TYR A 3 -6.69 5.22 -8.72
C TYR A 3 -6.14 4.45 -9.93
N PRO A 4 -4.84 4.51 -10.26
CA PRO A 4 -3.80 5.37 -9.69
C PRO A 4 -4.03 6.87 -9.95
N THR A 5 -3.48 7.75 -9.11
CA THR A 5 -3.62 9.20 -9.25
C THR A 5 -2.30 9.87 -9.69
N PRO A 6 -2.36 10.89 -10.55
CA PRO A 6 -1.17 11.61 -10.99
C PRO A 6 -0.61 12.52 -9.88
N PRO A 7 0.67 12.91 -9.95
CA PRO A 7 1.25 13.89 -9.05
C PRO A 7 0.53 15.25 -9.12
N TYR A 8 0.53 15.97 -8.00
CA TYR A 8 0.11 17.37 -7.97
C TYR A 8 1.18 18.30 -8.57
N GLU A 9 0.76 19.36 -9.26
CA GLU A 9 1.68 20.40 -9.71
C GLU A 9 1.88 21.44 -8.60
N VAL A 10 3.07 21.41 -7.99
CA VAL A 10 3.46 22.34 -6.93
C VAL A 10 4.85 22.91 -7.25
N GLY A 11 5.03 24.21 -7.03
CA GLY A 11 6.30 24.90 -7.27
C GLY A 11 7.23 24.91 -6.05
N GLY A 12 8.48 25.32 -6.28
CA GLY A 12 9.48 25.51 -5.23
C GLY A 12 10.28 24.24 -4.92
N ASN A 13 10.62 24.02 -3.64
CA ASN A 13 11.47 22.91 -3.19
C ASN A 13 10.65 21.68 -2.77
N ILE A 14 9.51 21.44 -3.43
CA ILE A 14 8.58 20.37 -3.12
C ILE A 14 8.52 19.42 -4.32
N THR A 15 8.70 18.13 -4.06
CA THR A 15 8.47 17.09 -5.06
C THR A 15 7.16 16.38 -4.76
N CYS A 16 6.21 16.47 -5.69
CA CYS A 16 4.98 15.71 -5.64
C CYS A 16 5.11 14.44 -6.47
N VAL A 17 4.49 13.36 -6.02
CA VAL A 17 4.55 12.03 -6.62
C VAL A 17 3.14 11.49 -6.82
N SER A 18 3.00 10.44 -7.64
CA SER A 18 1.73 9.76 -7.87
C SER A 18 1.26 8.98 -6.64
N ASP A 19 0.00 8.57 -6.63
CA ASP A 19 -0.48 7.51 -5.74
C ASP A 19 -0.86 6.27 -6.57
N PRO A 20 -0.16 5.14 -6.44
CA PRO A 20 0.97 4.91 -5.55
C PRO A 20 2.30 5.43 -6.13
N ALA A 21 3.37 5.35 -5.34
CA ALA A 21 4.72 5.70 -5.78
C ALA A 21 5.80 4.75 -5.23
N LEU A 22 6.86 4.61 -6.02
CA LEU A 22 8.12 3.96 -5.65
C LEU A 22 9.24 5.00 -5.76
N LEU A 23 9.91 5.28 -4.65
CA LEU A 23 10.91 6.34 -4.54
C LEU A 23 12.25 5.74 -4.15
N ASP A 24 13.33 6.26 -4.72
CA ASP A 24 14.69 5.99 -4.28
C ASP A 24 15.19 7.20 -3.47
N ILE A 25 15.46 6.99 -2.19
CA ILE A 25 15.98 8.01 -1.28
C ILE A 25 17.37 7.56 -0.83
N GLU A 26 18.40 8.07 -1.49
CA GLU A 26 19.81 7.75 -1.20
C GLU A 26 20.12 6.24 -1.17
N GLY A 27 19.52 5.46 -2.08
CA GLY A 27 19.66 4.00 -2.16
C GLY A 27 18.61 3.23 -1.36
N VAL A 28 17.79 3.92 -0.55
CA VAL A 28 16.66 3.32 0.17
C VAL A 28 15.41 3.44 -0.69
N VAL A 29 15.08 2.34 -1.38
CA VAL A 29 13.79 2.22 -2.07
C VAL A 29 12.61 2.16 -1.09
N VAL A 30 11.71 3.14 -1.20
CA VAL A 30 10.48 3.30 -0.44
C VAL A 30 9.27 3.17 -1.36
N ALA A 31 8.36 2.25 -1.07
CA ALA A 31 7.06 2.17 -1.72
C ALA A 31 5.98 2.77 -0.80
N LEU A 32 5.03 3.49 -1.37
CA LEU A 32 3.94 4.08 -0.63
C LEU A 32 2.64 4.12 -1.44
N THR A 33 1.53 4.03 -0.74
CA THR A 33 0.19 4.29 -1.26
C THR A 33 -0.62 5.04 -0.21
N ALA A 34 -1.42 6.02 -0.62
CA ALA A 34 -2.38 6.71 0.25
C ALA A 34 -3.72 5.96 0.36
N THR A 35 -3.97 5.05 -0.57
CA THR A 35 -5.16 4.19 -0.58
C THR A 35 -5.07 3.14 0.53
N ASP A 36 -6.17 2.94 1.28
CA ASP A 36 -6.22 2.01 2.42
C ASP A 36 -6.35 0.54 1.99
N THR A 37 -5.34 0.03 1.28
CA THR A 37 -5.29 -1.33 0.74
C THR A 37 -5.41 -2.38 1.86
N LEU A 38 -4.82 -2.12 3.02
CA LEU A 38 -4.86 -3.05 4.16
C LEU A 38 -6.29 -3.22 4.70
N PHE A 39 -7.03 -2.12 4.86
CA PHE A 39 -8.41 -2.20 5.33
C PHE A 39 -9.31 -2.88 4.30
N HIS A 40 -9.12 -2.60 3.02
CA HIS A 40 -9.87 -3.23 1.93
C HIS A 40 -9.64 -4.74 1.89
N LEU A 41 -8.37 -5.18 1.81
CA LEU A 41 -8.04 -6.62 1.84
C LEU A 41 -8.52 -7.27 3.12
N GLY A 42 -8.43 -6.57 4.25
CA GLY A 42 -8.89 -7.09 5.53
C GLY A 42 -10.37 -7.47 5.53
N LYS A 43 -11.23 -6.74 4.80
CA LYS A 43 -12.67 -7.06 4.74
C LYS A 43 -12.97 -8.35 3.98
N GLU A 44 -12.14 -8.67 2.99
CA GLU A 44 -12.35 -9.80 2.07
C GLU A 44 -11.45 -11.01 2.38
N GLU A 45 -10.42 -10.86 3.24
CA GLU A 45 -9.49 -11.94 3.59
C GLU A 45 -10.18 -13.06 4.36
N ILE A 46 -9.89 -14.29 3.95
CA ILE A 46 -10.23 -15.52 4.66
C ILE A 46 -8.91 -16.27 4.93
N SER A 47 -8.74 -16.82 6.13
CA SER A 47 -7.56 -17.63 6.47
C SER A 47 -7.93 -18.99 7.05
N PHE A 48 -7.26 -20.03 6.57
CA PHE A 48 -7.36 -21.40 7.11
C PHE A 48 -5.99 -22.11 7.11
N PRO A 49 -5.58 -22.76 8.23
CA PRO A 49 -6.17 -22.63 9.56
C PRO A 49 -6.15 -21.16 10.02
N PRO A 50 -6.88 -20.75 11.07
CA PRO A 50 -6.75 -19.40 11.62
C PRO A 50 -5.28 -19.20 12.05
N GLN A 51 -4.49 -18.59 11.16
CA GLN A 51 -3.03 -18.49 11.22
C GLN A 51 -2.63 -17.45 12.27
N GLY A 52 -2.84 -17.77 13.55
CA GLY A 52 -2.43 -16.94 14.68
C GLY A 52 -2.94 -15.47 14.65
N PRO A 53 -2.45 -14.64 15.57
CA PRO A 53 -2.92 -13.25 15.72
C PRO A 53 -2.37 -12.28 14.65
N ASP A 54 -1.43 -12.69 13.79
CA ASP A 54 -0.72 -11.80 12.86
C ASP A 54 -1.50 -11.51 11.57
N ARG A 55 -2.75 -11.07 11.70
CA ARG A 55 -3.59 -10.70 10.55
C ARG A 55 -2.94 -9.62 9.70
N LEU A 56 -2.40 -8.57 10.32
CA LEU A 56 -1.76 -7.45 9.61
C LEU A 56 -0.54 -7.92 8.79
N GLY A 57 0.31 -8.76 9.37
CA GLY A 57 1.43 -9.33 8.63
C GLY A 57 1.00 -10.24 7.48
N ARG A 58 -0.13 -10.96 7.59
CA ARG A 58 -0.68 -11.72 6.46
C ARG A 58 -1.17 -10.80 5.34
N LEU A 59 -1.95 -9.76 5.66
CA LEU A 59 -2.41 -8.77 4.69
C LEU A 59 -1.24 -8.16 3.93
N THR A 60 -0.21 -7.71 4.64
CA THR A 60 1.02 -7.18 4.03
C THR A 60 1.73 -8.18 3.13
N ARG A 61 1.81 -9.47 3.52
CA ARG A 61 2.41 -10.51 2.69
C ARG A 61 1.65 -10.70 1.37
N HIS A 62 0.33 -10.47 1.32
CA HIS A 62 -0.40 -10.51 0.05
C HIS A 62 0.10 -9.45 -0.92
N LEU A 63 0.31 -8.20 -0.48
CA LEU A 63 0.85 -7.12 -1.33
C LEU A 63 2.25 -7.47 -1.85
N LEU A 64 3.15 -7.92 -0.96
CA LEU A 64 4.53 -8.25 -1.31
C LEU A 64 4.61 -9.44 -2.27
N LYS A 65 3.84 -10.51 -2.02
CA LYS A 65 3.84 -11.71 -2.88
C LYS A 65 3.17 -11.48 -4.21
N GLN A 66 2.11 -10.68 -4.26
CA GLN A 66 1.44 -10.31 -5.51
C GLN A 66 2.18 -9.18 -6.24
N GLN A 67 3.23 -8.62 -5.64
CA GLN A 67 4.03 -7.54 -6.24
C GLN A 67 3.17 -6.39 -6.75
N ASN A 68 2.15 -6.02 -5.98
CA ASN A 68 1.19 -4.98 -6.35
C ASN A 68 0.67 -4.28 -5.08
N LEU A 69 0.61 -2.95 -5.10
CA LEU A 69 0.13 -2.12 -3.99
C LEU A 69 -1.40 -2.08 -3.88
N TYR A 70 -2.11 -2.63 -4.87
CA TYR A 70 -3.55 -2.84 -4.83
C TYR A 70 -3.95 -4.15 -5.54
N PRO A 71 -3.74 -5.32 -4.91
CA PRO A 71 -4.00 -6.61 -5.55
C PRO A 71 -5.46 -7.08 -5.46
N LEU A 72 -6.33 -6.35 -4.75
CA LEU A 72 -7.72 -6.74 -4.54
C LEU A 72 -8.55 -6.46 -5.79
N TYR A 73 -9.16 -7.51 -6.35
CA TYR A 73 -10.08 -7.41 -7.48
C TYR A 73 -11.29 -8.33 -7.28
N PRO A 74 -12.52 -7.84 -7.50
CA PRO A 74 -12.89 -6.44 -7.72
C PRO A 74 -12.57 -5.54 -6.52
N GLY A 75 -12.36 -4.24 -6.74
CA GLY A 75 -12.22 -3.27 -5.65
C GLY A 75 -13.52 -3.14 -4.83
N PRO A 76 -13.46 -2.65 -3.59
CA PRO A 76 -14.64 -2.41 -2.75
C PRO A 76 -15.55 -1.34 -3.36
N GLU A 77 -16.80 -1.32 -2.91
CA GLU A 77 -17.73 -0.25 -3.29
C GLU A 77 -17.19 1.12 -2.89
N GLY A 78 -17.21 2.08 -3.82
CA GLY A 78 -16.84 3.48 -3.58
C GLY A 78 -15.43 3.89 -3.98
N ILE A 79 -14.56 2.95 -4.41
CA ILE A 79 -13.29 3.30 -5.06
C ILE A 79 -13.40 3.14 -6.58
N CYS A 80 -12.94 4.15 -7.32
CA CYS A 80 -12.80 4.06 -8.78
C CYS A 80 -11.35 3.65 -9.08
N ILE A 81 -11.16 2.50 -9.71
CA ILE A 81 -9.84 2.00 -10.09
C ILE A 81 -9.80 1.86 -11.60
N ASP A 82 -8.86 2.55 -12.23
CA ASP A 82 -8.45 2.28 -13.61
C ASP A 82 -7.49 1.09 -13.60
N GLN A 83 -8.01 -0.08 -13.98
CA GLN A 83 -7.27 -1.34 -13.88
C GLN A 83 -6.07 -1.38 -14.82
N GLU A 84 -6.20 -0.86 -16.04
CA GLU A 84 -5.09 -0.84 -17.01
C GLU A 84 -3.93 0.00 -16.47
N GLN A 85 -4.23 1.13 -15.83
CA GLN A 85 -3.22 1.96 -15.18
C GLN A 85 -2.69 1.30 -13.89
N ALA A 86 -3.54 0.67 -13.07
CA ALA A 86 -3.12 0.00 -11.84
C ALA A 86 -2.13 -1.15 -12.10
N GLU A 87 -2.33 -1.93 -13.17
CA GLU A 87 -1.42 -3.01 -13.58
C GLU A 87 0.01 -2.51 -13.88
N ILE A 88 0.13 -1.24 -14.30
CA ILE A 88 1.39 -0.60 -14.67
C ILE A 88 1.99 0.13 -13.48
N TYR A 89 1.23 1.03 -12.84
CA TYR A 89 1.76 1.98 -11.84
C TYR A 89 1.68 1.47 -10.40
N ALA A 90 0.82 0.50 -10.08
CA ALA A 90 0.75 -0.08 -8.74
C ALA A 90 1.66 -1.31 -8.57
N ARG A 91 2.32 -1.74 -9.65
CA ARG A 91 3.22 -2.90 -9.63
C ARG A 91 4.52 -2.60 -8.89
N LEU A 92 4.93 -3.53 -8.04
CA LEU A 92 6.23 -3.53 -7.37
C LEU A 92 7.20 -4.40 -8.18
N PRO A 93 8.21 -3.82 -8.85
CA PRO A 93 9.17 -4.62 -9.62
C PRO A 93 10.04 -5.53 -8.73
N TYR A 94 10.16 -5.21 -7.45
CA TYR A 94 10.90 -5.94 -6.43
C TYR A 94 10.36 -5.55 -5.05
N ASN A 95 10.76 -6.28 -4.00
CA ASN A 95 10.40 -5.91 -2.63
C ASN A 95 11.14 -4.62 -2.24
N PRO A 96 10.45 -3.54 -1.87
CA PRO A 96 11.09 -2.31 -1.44
C PRO A 96 11.75 -2.52 -0.07
N HIS A 97 12.69 -1.66 0.31
CA HIS A 97 13.28 -1.70 1.64
C HIS A 97 12.28 -1.23 2.72
N LEU A 98 11.45 -0.23 2.37
CA LEU A 98 10.41 0.33 3.23
C LEU A 98 9.08 0.39 2.46
N LEU A 99 8.01 -0.10 3.09
CA LEU A 99 6.64 -0.05 2.56
C LEU A 99 5.75 0.71 3.53
N ILE A 100 5.22 1.85 3.10
CA ILE A 100 4.35 2.72 3.90
C ILE A 100 2.89 2.50 3.47
N LEU A 101 2.07 2.01 4.39
CA LEU A 101 0.67 1.66 4.18
C LEU A 101 -0.22 2.32 5.25
N PRO A 102 -0.52 3.63 5.13
CA PRO A 102 -1.45 4.31 6.02
C PRO A 102 -2.83 3.64 5.95
N SER A 103 -3.37 3.29 7.12
CA SER A 103 -4.64 2.58 7.25
C SER A 103 -5.40 3.02 8.49
N ASP A 104 -6.72 2.87 8.47
CA ASP A 104 -7.58 3.03 9.65
C ASP A 104 -7.38 1.88 10.67
N LEU A 105 -6.69 0.81 10.28
CA LEU A 105 -6.22 -0.25 11.18
C LEU A 105 -5.16 0.26 12.16
N ARG A 106 -4.97 -0.47 13.27
CA ARG A 106 -4.00 -0.08 14.31
C ARG A 106 -2.58 0.07 13.74
N TYR A 107 -1.83 1.05 14.23
CA TYR A 107 -0.45 1.31 13.84
C TYR A 107 0.41 0.06 14.05
N PHE A 108 1.34 -0.19 13.14
CA PHE A 108 2.29 -1.27 13.28
C PHE A 108 3.56 -1.02 12.48
N ILE A 109 4.63 -1.66 12.95
CA ILE A 109 5.86 -1.86 12.19
C ILE A 109 6.20 -3.35 12.20
N ARG A 110 6.58 -3.90 11.04
CA ARG A 110 6.99 -5.31 10.89
C ARG A 110 8.10 -5.43 9.86
N ASP A 111 8.99 -6.38 10.05
CA ASP A 111 9.93 -6.83 9.02
C ASP A 111 9.37 -8.10 8.38
N LEU A 112 9.07 -8.04 7.09
CA LEU A 112 8.43 -9.10 6.32
C LEU A 112 9.06 -9.20 4.93
N GLU A 113 9.52 -10.38 4.53
CA GLU A 113 10.06 -10.63 3.18
C GLU A 113 11.20 -9.65 2.79
N ASN A 114 12.07 -9.31 3.75
CA ASN A 114 13.15 -8.31 3.65
C ASN A 114 12.67 -6.87 3.37
N CYS A 115 11.44 -6.55 3.80
CA CYS A 115 10.83 -5.24 3.69
C CYS A 115 10.34 -4.80 5.07
N VAL A 116 10.75 -3.60 5.51
CA VAL A 116 10.16 -2.96 6.68
C VAL A 116 8.82 -2.38 6.26
N VAL A 117 7.74 -2.81 6.90
CA VAL A 117 6.39 -2.34 6.60
C VAL A 117 5.86 -1.52 7.77
N LEU A 118 5.35 -0.33 7.46
CA LEU A 118 4.87 0.65 8.40
C LEU A 118 3.44 1.09 8.05
N ASN A 119 2.51 0.89 8.98
CA ASN A 119 1.25 1.63 9.02
C ASN A 119 1.37 2.74 10.09
N PRO A 120 1.48 4.03 9.69
CA PRO A 120 1.54 5.14 10.63
C PRO A 120 0.18 5.57 11.22
N GLU A 121 -0.93 4.91 10.85
CA GLU A 121 -2.31 5.37 11.10
C GLU A 121 -2.64 6.75 10.49
N ARG A 122 -3.86 7.23 10.74
CA ARG A 122 -4.28 8.61 10.49
C ARG A 122 -3.74 9.53 11.59
N LEU A 123 -3.27 10.71 11.19
CA LEU A 123 -2.80 11.75 12.12
C LEU A 123 -3.89 12.20 13.11
N ALA A 124 -5.14 12.25 12.66
CA ALA A 124 -6.31 12.59 13.48
C ALA A 124 -7.39 11.52 13.33
N LYS A 125 -8.05 11.17 14.44
CA LYS A 125 -9.19 10.25 14.49
C LYS A 125 -10.39 11.00 15.09
N GLY A 126 -11.51 10.99 14.39
CA GLY A 126 -12.77 11.62 14.80
C GLY A 126 -13.90 10.61 14.92
#